data_AF-A0A924KE99-F1
#
_entry.id   AF-A0A924KE99-F1
#
_cell.length_a   1.000
_cell.length_b   1.000
_cell.length_c   1.000
_cell.angle_alpha   90.00
_cell.angle_beta   90.00
_cell.angle_gamma   90.00
#
_symmetry.space_group_name_H-M   'P 1'
#
loop_
_entity.id
_entity.type
_entity.pdbx_description
1 polymer ?
#
loop_
_entity_poly.entity_id
_entity_poly.type
_entity_poly.pdbx_seq_one_letter_code
_entity_poly.pdbx_strand_id
1 'polypeptide(L)'
;MDVLVMIAQMLLGLSILIVLHELGHYLAARAFGIKVEKFYLFFDAWGFKLFSIKYKDCEYGIGWLPLGGYVKIAGMIDESMDTEALEQPIQPWEFRAKPAWQRLIVMLAGVTVNVILGIFIFWMLTFKYGETYVPNDQLRYGISPGIVGQQIGLQAGDKVIAINGKPLERFDDLRSSDVLMGNSTLTVMRNGEEKQVAVPANILNAVSDYGIDEFVAPRIKSKIGEVNKGGLADKAGLKEGDEILAVNGKEAIYSDQMKPL
;
A
#
# COMPACT_ATOMS: atom_id res chain seq x y z
N MET A 1 -8.02 26.02 7.27
CA MET A 1 -7.88 25.89 5.80
C MET A 1 -7.76 24.41 5.42
N ASP A 2 -7.07 23.62 6.24
CA ASP A 2 -6.77 22.21 5.96
C ASP A 2 -7.99 21.30 5.90
N VAL A 3 -9.00 21.53 6.75
CA VAL A 3 -10.23 20.70 6.76
C VAL A 3 -11.03 20.83 5.46
N LEU A 4 -11.19 22.06 4.94
CA LEU A 4 -11.93 22.28 3.70
C LEU A 4 -11.22 21.63 2.50
N VAL A 5 -9.89 21.76 2.46
CA VAL A 5 -9.05 21.13 1.42
C VAL A 5 -9.15 19.61 1.50
N MET A 6 -9.09 19.04 2.71
CA MET A 6 -9.21 17.60 2.91
C MET A 6 -10.59 17.06 2.48
N ILE A 7 -11.68 17.77 2.82
CA ILE A 7 -13.03 17.41 2.37
C ILE A 7 -13.11 17.47 0.84
N ALA A 8 -12.56 18.52 0.21
CA ALA A 8 -12.56 18.65 -1.23
C ALA A 8 -11.75 17.53 -1.92
N GLN A 9 -10.59 17.17 -1.38
CA GLN A 9 -9.76 16.07 -1.88
C GLN A 9 -10.46 14.72 -1.74
N MET A 10 -11.10 14.47 -0.60
CA MET A 10 -11.89 13.26 -0.37
C MET A 10 -13.03 13.15 -1.39
N LEU A 11 -13.82 14.22 -1.56
CA LEU A 11 -14.91 14.24 -2.54
C LEU A 11 -14.42 14.07 -3.97
N LEU A 12 -13.29 14.71 -4.33
CA LEU A 12 -12.69 14.57 -5.65
C LEU A 12 -12.23 13.12 -5.92
N GLY A 13 -11.50 12.53 -4.98
CA GLY A 13 -11.02 11.14 -5.09
C GLY A 13 -12.18 10.15 -5.18
N LEU A 14 -13.19 10.32 -4.32
CA LEU A 14 -14.40 9.50 -4.33
C LEU A 14 -15.16 9.65 -5.66
N SER A 15 -15.30 10.87 -6.18
CA SER A 15 -15.97 11.13 -7.46
C SER A 15 -15.27 10.42 -8.62
N ILE A 16 -13.94 10.51 -8.70
CA ILE A 16 -13.17 9.85 -9.77
C ILE A 16 -13.35 8.34 -9.71
N LEU A 17 -13.25 7.75 -8.51
CA LEU A 17 -13.41 6.31 -8.32
C LEU A 17 -14.80 5.83 -8.73
N ILE A 18 -15.85 6.54 -8.30
CA ILE A 18 -17.24 6.21 -8.63
C ILE A 18 -17.49 6.34 -10.14
N VAL A 19 -17.13 7.48 -10.74
CA VAL A 19 -17.36 7.71 -12.18
C VAL A 19 -16.69 6.65 -13.03
N LEU A 20 -15.45 6.26 -12.70
CA LEU A 20 -14.73 5.23 -13.45
C LEU A 20 -15.33 3.83 -13.23
N HIS A 21 -15.78 3.52 -12.01
CA HIS A 21 -16.50 2.28 -11.70
C HIS A 21 -17.78 2.16 -12.53
N GLU A 22 -18.63 3.18 -12.44
CA GLU A 22 -19.88 3.27 -13.21
C GLU A 22 -19.62 3.23 -14.71
N LEU A 23 -18.55 3.88 -15.17
CA LEU A 23 -18.15 3.86 -16.58
C LEU A 23 -17.83 2.43 -17.04
N GLY A 24 -17.25 1.59 -16.18
CA GLY A 24 -17.02 0.17 -16.46
C GLY A 24 -18.33 -0.56 -16.78
N HIS A 25 -19.33 -0.45 -15.90
CA HIS A 25 -20.66 -1.02 -16.12
C HIS A 25 -21.32 -0.48 -17.38
N TYR A 26 -21.28 0.84 -17.57
CA TYR A 26 -21.83 1.52 -18.75
C TYR A 26 -21.23 1.00 -20.05
N LEU A 27 -19.89 0.95 -20.14
CA LEU A 27 -19.19 0.53 -21.36
C LEU A 27 -19.45 -0.94 -21.66
N ALA A 28 -19.42 -1.81 -20.66
CA ALA A 28 -19.71 -3.23 -20.82
C ALA A 28 -21.17 -3.46 -21.27
N ALA A 29 -22.14 -2.76 -20.66
CA ALA A 29 -23.54 -2.86 -21.04
C ALA A 29 -23.77 -2.42 -22.49
N ARG A 30 -23.18 -1.28 -22.89
CA ARG A 30 -23.26 -0.78 -24.26
C ARG A 30 -22.58 -1.69 -25.28
N ALA A 31 -21.46 -2.33 -24.91
CA ALA A 31 -20.76 -3.28 -25.79
C ALA A 31 -21.62 -4.52 -26.11
N PHE A 32 -22.48 -4.96 -25.19
CA PHE A 32 -23.44 -6.05 -25.43
C PHE A 32 -24.80 -5.58 -25.98
N GLY A 33 -24.92 -4.30 -26.35
CA GLY A 33 -26.16 -3.73 -26.88
C GLY A 33 -27.28 -3.66 -25.85
N ILE A 34 -26.95 -3.58 -24.56
CA ILE A 34 -27.91 -3.38 -23.48
C ILE A 34 -28.20 -1.88 -23.35
N LYS A 35 -29.48 -1.53 -23.19
CA LYS A 35 -29.88 -0.14 -23.01
C LYS A 35 -29.52 0.35 -21.60
N VAL A 36 -28.96 1.54 -21.53
CA VAL A 36 -28.65 2.23 -20.27
C VAL A 36 -29.44 3.53 -20.23
N GLU A 37 -30.23 3.71 -19.18
CA GLU A 37 -31.19 4.81 -19.04
C GLU A 37 -30.61 6.00 -18.29
N LYS A 38 -29.80 5.74 -17.26
CA LYS A 38 -29.19 6.78 -16.42
C LYS A 38 -27.74 6.45 -16.12
N PHE A 39 -26.91 7.48 -16.03
CA PHE A 39 -25.53 7.44 -15.55
C PHE A 39 -25.35 8.60 -14.57
N TYR A 40 -25.26 8.30 -13.28
CA TYR A 40 -25.26 9.32 -12.24
C TYR A 40 -24.03 9.23 -11.36
N LEU A 41 -23.37 10.38 -11.18
CA LEU A 41 -22.43 10.59 -10.09
C LEU A 41 -23.24 11.06 -8.87
N PHE A 42 -23.15 10.40 -7.72
CA PHE A 42 -23.96 10.70 -6.54
C PHE A 42 -25.45 10.34 -6.69
N PHE A 43 -26.07 9.92 -5.59
CA PHE A 43 -27.47 9.53 -5.59
C PHE A 43 -28.37 10.78 -5.67
N ASP A 44 -29.38 10.73 -6.53
CA ASP A 44 -30.46 11.71 -6.63
C ASP A 44 -31.60 11.40 -5.65
N ALA A 45 -31.24 11.07 -4.40
CA ALA A 45 -32.18 10.67 -3.36
C ALA A 45 -33.25 11.75 -3.13
N TRP A 46 -34.50 11.32 -2.89
CA TRP A 46 -35.69 12.18 -2.80
C TRP A 46 -36.00 13.00 -4.08
N GLY A 47 -35.45 12.59 -5.23
CA GLY A 47 -35.69 13.24 -6.51
C GLY A 47 -34.95 14.57 -6.68
N PHE A 48 -34.06 14.92 -5.75
CA PHE A 48 -33.24 16.11 -5.86
C PHE A 48 -31.96 15.79 -6.63
N LYS A 49 -31.70 16.53 -7.71
CA LYS A 49 -30.49 16.40 -8.52
C LYS A 49 -29.85 17.77 -8.70
N LEU A 50 -28.52 17.83 -8.57
CA LEU A 50 -27.77 19.06 -8.75
C LEU A 50 -27.75 19.48 -10.21
N PHE A 51 -27.56 18.50 -11.10
CA PHE A 51 -27.48 18.73 -12.53
C PHE A 51 -27.83 17.46 -13.31
N SER A 52 -28.43 17.58 -14.49
CA SER A 52 -28.64 16.46 -15.40
C SER A 52 -28.77 16.92 -16.85
N ILE A 53 -28.16 16.18 -17.77
CA ILE A 53 -28.29 16.35 -19.21
C ILE A 53 -28.73 15.01 -19.81
N LYS A 54 -29.77 15.03 -20.63
CA LYS A 54 -30.15 13.88 -21.44
C LYS A 54 -29.41 13.91 -22.77
N TYR A 55 -28.60 12.89 -23.03
CA TYR A 55 -27.90 12.75 -24.30
C TYR A 55 -28.13 11.36 -24.89
N LYS A 56 -28.73 11.33 -26.09
CA LYS A 56 -29.28 10.12 -26.72
C LYS A 56 -30.30 9.44 -25.79
N ASP A 57 -30.08 8.16 -25.47
CA ASP A 57 -30.96 7.33 -24.64
C ASP A 57 -30.59 7.30 -23.16
N CYS A 58 -29.57 8.06 -22.75
CA CYS A 58 -29.05 8.04 -21.38
C CYS A 58 -29.09 9.45 -20.76
N GLU A 59 -29.61 9.54 -19.54
CA GLU A 59 -29.55 10.74 -18.69
C GLU A 59 -28.27 10.71 -17.86
N TYR A 60 -27.37 11.66 -18.12
CA TYR A 60 -26.16 11.86 -17.33
C TYR A 60 -26.45 12.90 -16.26
N GLY A 61 -26.17 12.60 -14.99
CA GLY A 61 -26.52 13.48 -13.90
C GLY A 61 -25.54 13.48 -12.74
N ILE A 62 -25.72 14.48 -11.88
CA ILE A 62 -25.04 14.59 -10.60
C ILE A 62 -26.11 14.69 -9.51
N GLY A 63 -26.17 13.69 -8.64
CA GLY A 63 -27.00 13.69 -7.45
C GLY A 63 -26.41 14.57 -6.34
N TRP A 64 -27.21 14.85 -5.30
CA TRP A 64 -26.75 15.68 -4.20
C TRP A 64 -26.08 14.89 -3.07
N LEU A 65 -26.33 13.57 -3.01
CA LEU A 65 -25.90 12.72 -1.90
C LEU A 65 -24.64 11.95 -2.27
N PRO A 66 -23.46 12.32 -1.72
CA PRO A 66 -22.17 11.77 -2.13
C PRO A 66 -21.85 10.42 -1.47
N LEU A 67 -22.79 9.47 -1.52
CA LEU A 67 -22.67 8.12 -0.95
C LEU A 67 -22.41 7.02 -1.99
N GLY A 68 -22.36 7.36 -3.27
CA GLY A 68 -22.18 6.39 -4.36
C GLY A 68 -22.40 7.02 -5.73
N GLY A 69 -22.50 6.21 -6.76
CA GLY A 69 -23.06 6.57 -8.07
C GLY A 69 -23.94 5.42 -8.50
N TYR A 70 -24.57 5.52 -9.67
CA TYR A 70 -25.28 4.37 -10.21
C TYR A 70 -25.44 4.47 -11.73
N VAL A 71 -25.55 3.32 -12.37
CA VAL A 71 -25.87 3.19 -13.80
C VAL A 71 -27.11 2.35 -13.98
N LYS A 72 -28.23 3.01 -14.28
CA LYS A 72 -29.50 2.33 -14.47
C LYS A 72 -29.51 1.57 -15.80
N ILE A 73 -29.21 0.27 -15.72
CA ILE A 73 -29.23 -0.67 -16.86
C ILE A 73 -30.63 -1.27 -17.00
N ALA A 74 -31.20 -1.22 -18.21
CA ALA A 74 -32.54 -1.74 -18.46
C ALA A 74 -32.65 -3.24 -18.17
N GLY A 75 -33.63 -3.64 -17.36
CA GLY A 75 -33.92 -5.04 -17.01
C GLY A 75 -32.96 -5.66 -15.98
N MET A 76 -32.22 -4.85 -15.22
CA MET A 76 -31.48 -5.23 -14.03
C MET A 76 -32.11 -4.53 -12.82
N ILE A 77 -32.33 -5.25 -11.71
CA ILE A 77 -32.58 -4.59 -10.41
C ILE A 77 -31.24 -4.00 -10.02
N ASP A 78 -31.15 -2.69 -10.16
CA ASP A 78 -29.96 -1.93 -9.85
C ASP A 78 -30.13 -1.19 -8.51
N GLU A 79 -29.11 -0.46 -8.09
CA GLU A 79 -29.03 0.31 -6.84
C GLU A 79 -30.14 1.39 -6.71
N SER A 80 -30.79 1.74 -7.83
CA SER A 80 -31.98 2.59 -7.86
C SER A 80 -33.28 1.91 -7.42
N MET A 81 -33.26 0.59 -7.14
CA MET A 81 -34.38 -0.20 -6.63
C MET A 81 -35.68 -0.10 -7.46
N ASP A 82 -35.55 0.19 -8.75
CA ASP A 82 -36.70 0.35 -9.65
C ASP A 82 -37.20 -1.02 -10.13
N THR A 83 -38.38 -1.42 -9.64
CA THR A 83 -39.03 -2.69 -9.99
C THR A 83 -40.01 -2.59 -11.15
N GLU A 84 -40.35 -1.38 -11.62
CA GLU A 84 -41.36 -1.16 -12.66
C GLU A 84 -40.97 -1.81 -14.01
N ALA A 85 -39.67 -1.86 -14.30
CA ALA A 85 -39.14 -2.50 -15.50
C ALA A 85 -39.26 -4.04 -15.50
N LEU A 86 -39.49 -4.67 -14.34
CA LEU A 86 -39.63 -6.13 -14.26
C LEU A 86 -41.02 -6.63 -14.62
N GLU A 87 -42.03 -5.79 -14.48
CA GLU A 87 -43.44 -6.13 -14.72
C GLU A 87 -43.79 -6.18 -16.22
N GLN A 88 -42.94 -5.59 -17.07
CA GLN A 88 -43.12 -5.58 -18.53
C GLN A 88 -42.54 -6.85 -19.19
N PRO A 89 -43.06 -7.24 -20.38
CA PRO A 89 -42.52 -8.37 -21.13
C PRO A 89 -41.05 -8.15 -21.52
N ILE A 90 -40.24 -9.21 -21.38
CA ILE A 90 -38.78 -9.19 -21.60
C ILE A 90 -38.45 -8.69 -23.00
N GLN A 91 -37.71 -7.60 -23.10
CA GLN A 91 -37.24 -7.06 -24.37
C GLN A 91 -35.81 -7.53 -24.72
N PRO A 92 -35.45 -7.70 -26.00
CA PRO A 92 -34.11 -8.19 -26.42
C PRO A 92 -32.91 -7.30 -26.03
N TRP A 93 -33.16 -6.02 -25.75
CA TRP A 93 -32.17 -5.02 -25.32
C TRP A 93 -32.06 -4.89 -23.80
N GLU A 94 -32.76 -5.73 -23.04
CA GLU A 94 -32.67 -5.79 -21.59
C GLU A 94 -31.54 -6.72 -21.13
N PHE A 95 -30.99 -6.41 -19.96
CA PHE A 95 -29.96 -7.19 -19.30
C PHE A 95 -30.40 -8.65 -19.10
N ARG A 96 -31.64 -8.87 -18.62
CA ARG A 96 -32.20 -10.22 -18.39
C ARG A 96 -32.40 -11.06 -19.65
N ALA A 97 -32.42 -10.45 -20.84
CA ALA A 97 -32.49 -11.17 -22.11
C ALA A 97 -31.12 -11.70 -22.57
N LYS A 98 -30.01 -11.26 -21.97
CA LYS A 98 -28.66 -11.66 -22.37
C LYS A 98 -28.20 -12.96 -21.69
N PRO A 99 -27.34 -13.74 -22.36
CA PRO A 99 -26.68 -14.89 -21.75
C PRO A 99 -26.00 -14.56 -20.42
N ALA A 100 -25.99 -15.54 -19.50
CA ALA A 100 -25.46 -15.34 -18.14
C ALA A 100 -24.01 -14.83 -18.10
N TRP A 101 -23.16 -15.24 -19.05
CA TRP A 101 -21.77 -14.80 -19.11
C TRP A 101 -21.64 -13.31 -19.50
N GLN A 102 -22.51 -12.79 -20.36
CA GLN A 102 -22.52 -11.35 -20.71
C GLN A 102 -22.96 -10.52 -19.51
N ARG A 103 -24.00 -10.99 -18.80
CA ARG A 103 -24.47 -10.40 -17.56
C ARG A 103 -23.37 -10.36 -16.50
N LEU A 104 -22.62 -11.45 -16.35
CA LEU A 104 -21.49 -11.54 -15.43
C LEU A 104 -20.40 -10.51 -15.76
N ILE A 105 -20.02 -10.37 -17.03
CA ILE A 105 -19.03 -9.37 -17.44
C ILE A 105 -19.50 -7.96 -17.09
N VAL A 106 -20.77 -7.64 -17.37
CA VAL A 106 -21.33 -6.32 -17.03
C VAL A 106 -21.30 -6.09 -15.52
N MET A 107 -21.67 -7.08 -14.69
CA MET A 107 -21.63 -6.95 -13.23
C MET A 107 -20.21 -6.85 -12.65
N LEU A 108 -19.19 -7.40 -13.33
CA LEU A 108 -17.81 -7.33 -12.86
C LEU A 108 -17.03 -6.13 -13.44
N ALA A 109 -17.57 -5.46 -14.45
CA ALA A 109 -16.86 -4.44 -15.21
C ALA A 109 -16.42 -3.25 -14.34
N GLY A 110 -17.28 -2.74 -13.45
CA GLY A 110 -16.93 -1.62 -12.58
C GLY A 110 -15.77 -1.93 -11.64
N VAL A 111 -15.83 -3.06 -10.92
CA VAL A 111 -14.74 -3.50 -10.03
C VAL A 111 -13.45 -3.72 -10.83
N THR A 112 -13.55 -4.31 -12.02
CA THR A 112 -12.40 -4.56 -12.89
C THR A 112 -11.71 -3.25 -13.29
N VAL A 113 -12.48 -2.22 -13.68
CA VAL A 113 -11.92 -0.90 -13.99
C VAL A 113 -11.20 -0.30 -12.78
N ASN A 114 -11.75 -0.43 -11.58
CA ASN A 114 -11.09 0.08 -10.37
C ASN A 114 -9.79 -0.67 -10.04
N VAL A 115 -9.74 -1.99 -10.25
CA VAL A 115 -8.51 -2.78 -10.08
C VAL A 115 -7.44 -2.31 -11.08
N ILE A 116 -7.81 -2.15 -12.35
CA ILE A 116 -6.90 -1.64 -13.39
C ILE A 116 -6.43 -0.22 -13.06
N LEU A 117 -7.33 0.65 -12.61
CA LEU A 117 -7.01 2.01 -12.18
C LEU A 117 -6.02 1.99 -11.01
N GLY A 118 -6.22 1.11 -10.02
CA GLY A 118 -5.30 0.94 -8.91
C GLY A 118 -3.90 0.55 -9.37
N ILE A 119 -3.81 -0.47 -10.23
CA ILE A 119 -2.54 -0.90 -10.84
C ILE A 119 -1.88 0.27 -11.58
N PHE A 120 -2.65 1.01 -12.37
CA PHE A 120 -2.16 2.16 -13.12
C PHE A 120 -1.65 3.29 -12.22
N ILE A 121 -2.37 3.63 -11.16
CA ILE A 121 -1.95 4.64 -10.17
C ILE A 121 -0.66 4.20 -9.50
N PHE A 122 -0.59 2.98 -8.97
CA PHE A 122 0.62 2.47 -8.31
C PHE A 122 1.81 2.40 -9.27
N TRP A 123 1.59 1.97 -10.52
CA TRP A 123 2.62 1.98 -11.54
C TRP A 123 3.17 3.38 -11.82
N MET A 124 2.30 4.39 -11.95
CA MET A 124 2.70 5.78 -12.12
C MET A 124 3.43 6.36 -10.90
N LEU A 125 3.01 5.97 -9.69
CA LEU A 125 3.70 6.35 -8.45
C LEU A 125 5.11 5.76 -8.43
N THR A 126 5.27 4.47 -8.71
CA THR A 126 6.60 3.84 -8.80
C THR A 126 7.44 4.42 -9.93
N PHE A 127 6.85 4.75 -11.08
CA PHE A 127 7.59 5.37 -12.18
C PHE A 127 8.12 6.77 -11.83
N LYS A 128 7.34 7.57 -11.10
CA LYS A 128 7.70 8.95 -10.74
C LYS A 128 8.60 9.04 -9.51
N TYR A 129 8.29 8.27 -8.47
CA TYR A 129 8.97 8.32 -7.18
C TYR A 129 10.06 7.25 -7.05
N GLY A 130 10.15 6.32 -8.00
CA GLY A 130 11.09 5.20 -7.97
C GLY A 130 10.75 4.18 -6.88
N GLU A 131 11.76 3.41 -6.51
CA GLU A 131 11.71 2.53 -5.33
C GLU A 131 12.42 3.21 -4.16
N THR A 132 11.73 3.36 -3.04
CA THR A 132 12.36 3.77 -1.78
C THR A 132 13.00 2.54 -1.14
N TYR A 133 14.33 2.49 -1.09
CA TYR A 133 15.07 1.47 -0.36
C TYR A 133 16.19 2.11 0.45
N VAL A 134 16.73 1.39 1.43
CA VAL A 134 17.92 1.83 2.18
C VAL A 134 19.16 1.35 1.41
N PRO A 135 19.93 2.26 0.77
CA PRO A 135 21.15 1.89 0.09
C PRO A 135 22.19 1.42 1.11
N ASN A 136 22.90 0.36 0.78
CA ASN A 136 23.87 -0.25 1.69
C ASN A 136 25.07 0.68 1.99
N ASP A 137 25.43 1.55 1.05
CA ASP A 137 26.47 2.57 1.23
C ASP A 137 26.09 3.66 2.27
N GLN A 138 24.80 3.87 2.50
CA GLN A 138 24.28 4.82 3.50
C GLN A 138 24.32 4.25 4.92
N LEU A 139 24.56 2.96 5.10
CA LEU A 139 24.76 2.32 6.42
C LEU A 139 26.15 2.63 6.98
N ARG A 140 26.38 3.91 7.30
CA ARG A 140 27.66 4.42 7.80
C ARG A 140 28.16 3.65 9.02
N TYR A 141 27.25 3.21 9.87
CA TYR A 141 27.52 2.52 11.13
C TYR A 141 27.38 1.00 11.04
N GLY A 142 27.14 0.46 9.84
CA GLY A 142 26.99 -0.97 9.60
C GLY A 142 25.66 -1.54 10.08
N ILE A 143 25.69 -2.84 10.41
CA ILE A 143 24.53 -3.59 10.88
C ILE A 143 24.53 -3.76 12.40
N SER A 144 23.34 -4.00 12.95
CA SER A 144 23.10 -4.44 14.31
C SER A 144 22.47 -5.83 14.25
N PRO A 145 23.24 -6.91 14.45
CA PRO A 145 22.69 -8.26 14.51
C PRO A 145 22.01 -8.50 15.86
N GLY A 146 20.80 -9.07 15.83
CA GLY A 146 20.16 -9.62 17.01
C GLY A 146 20.69 -11.00 17.36
N ILE A 147 19.93 -11.78 18.14
CA ILE A 147 20.38 -13.10 18.59
C ILE A 147 20.68 -14.07 17.44
N VAL A 148 19.91 -14.01 16.34
CA VAL A 148 20.06 -14.90 15.20
C VAL A 148 21.30 -14.51 14.39
N GLY A 149 21.51 -13.22 14.15
CA GLY A 149 22.71 -12.74 13.47
C GLY A 149 23.99 -13.01 14.27
N GLN A 150 23.94 -12.87 15.59
CA GLN A 150 25.07 -13.13 16.48
C GLN A 150 25.44 -14.63 16.51
N GLN A 151 24.46 -15.54 16.46
CA GLN A 151 24.69 -16.99 16.40
C GLN A 151 25.53 -17.42 15.19
N ILE A 152 25.39 -16.72 14.06
CA ILE A 152 26.18 -17.00 12.85
C ILE A 152 27.50 -16.23 12.81
N GLY A 153 27.79 -15.41 13.82
CA GLY A 153 29.06 -14.69 13.95
C GLY A 153 29.07 -13.25 13.40
N LEU A 154 27.91 -12.68 13.05
CA LEU A 154 27.79 -11.25 12.76
C LEU A 154 28.00 -10.44 14.04
N GLN A 155 28.60 -9.26 13.90
CA GLN A 155 28.86 -8.34 15.00
C GLN A 155 28.28 -6.96 14.71
N ALA A 156 27.91 -6.26 15.78
CA ALA A 156 27.44 -4.88 15.67
C ALA A 156 28.53 -3.98 15.09
N GLY A 157 28.21 -3.26 14.03
CA GLY A 157 29.17 -2.44 13.28
C GLY A 157 29.76 -3.10 12.03
N ASP A 158 29.48 -4.39 11.78
CA ASP A 158 29.87 -5.03 10.53
C ASP A 158 29.25 -4.29 9.33
N LYS A 159 30.01 -4.11 8.25
CA LYS A 159 29.46 -3.61 6.98
C LYS A 159 29.39 -4.75 5.99
N VAL A 160 28.18 -5.21 5.65
CA VAL A 160 28.04 -6.27 4.65
C VAL A 160 28.26 -5.66 3.27
N ILE A 161 29.24 -6.15 2.53
CA ILE A 161 29.63 -5.60 1.22
C ILE A 161 29.19 -6.49 0.06
N ALA A 162 28.98 -7.78 0.31
CA ALA A 162 28.55 -8.73 -0.71
C ALA A 162 27.77 -9.92 -0.15
N ILE A 163 26.88 -10.47 -0.96
CA ILE A 163 26.17 -11.73 -0.73
C ILE A 163 26.58 -12.69 -1.85
N ASN A 164 27.16 -13.84 -1.52
CA ASN A 164 27.61 -14.86 -2.49
C ASN A 164 28.55 -14.29 -3.57
N GLY A 165 29.40 -13.33 -3.20
CA GLY A 165 30.31 -12.65 -4.11
C GLY A 165 29.68 -11.56 -4.99
N LYS A 166 28.36 -11.34 -4.90
CA LYS A 166 27.68 -10.21 -5.58
C LYS A 166 27.65 -9.00 -4.65
N PRO A 167 28.06 -7.79 -5.12
CA PRO A 167 27.97 -6.57 -4.33
C PRO A 167 26.56 -6.32 -3.79
N LEU A 168 26.49 -5.89 -2.54
CA LEU A 168 25.23 -5.57 -1.88
C LEU A 168 24.86 -4.10 -2.15
N GLU A 169 23.77 -3.88 -2.88
CA GLU A 169 23.26 -2.53 -3.17
C GLU A 169 22.19 -2.08 -2.17
N ARG A 170 21.24 -2.97 -1.85
CA ARG A 170 20.12 -2.67 -0.95
C ARG A 170 20.31 -3.42 0.36
N PHE A 171 20.11 -2.74 1.48
CA PHE A 171 20.15 -3.40 2.78
C PHE A 171 19.14 -4.55 2.89
N ASP A 172 17.93 -4.35 2.34
CA ASP A 172 16.85 -5.33 2.40
C ASP A 172 17.18 -6.65 1.66
N ASP A 173 18.16 -6.65 0.75
CA ASP A 173 18.61 -7.88 0.09
C ASP A 173 19.25 -8.86 1.10
N LEU A 174 19.75 -8.37 2.24
CA LEU A 174 20.20 -9.24 3.34
C LEU A 174 19.07 -10.05 3.95
N ARG A 175 17.83 -9.56 3.84
CA ARG A 175 16.62 -10.19 4.37
C ARG A 175 15.85 -10.95 3.29
N SER A 176 16.40 -11.03 2.08
CA SER A 176 15.79 -11.72 0.95
C SER A 176 15.84 -13.24 1.10
N SER A 177 15.03 -13.93 0.28
CA SER A 177 15.08 -15.37 0.16
C SER A 177 16.47 -15.90 -0.22
N ASP A 178 17.25 -15.13 -0.98
CA ASP A 178 18.59 -15.54 -1.43
C ASP A 178 19.57 -15.73 -0.27
N VAL A 179 19.33 -15.04 0.85
CA VAL A 179 20.11 -15.19 2.08
C VAL A 179 19.46 -16.19 3.02
N LEU A 180 18.14 -16.07 3.21
CA LEU A 180 17.40 -16.81 4.23
C LEU A 180 17.12 -18.28 3.87
N MET A 181 17.08 -18.63 2.58
CA MET A 181 16.98 -20.03 2.14
C MET A 181 18.27 -20.83 2.38
N GLY A 182 19.34 -20.16 2.84
CA GLY A 182 20.53 -20.81 3.37
C GLY A 182 21.62 -21.10 2.33
N ASN A 183 22.78 -21.58 2.81
CA ASN A 183 24.01 -21.78 2.04
C ASN A 183 24.56 -20.52 1.37
N SER A 184 24.17 -19.35 1.89
CA SER A 184 24.72 -18.08 1.44
C SER A 184 25.97 -17.72 2.25
N THR A 185 26.89 -16.98 1.64
CA THR A 185 28.07 -16.43 2.30
C THR A 185 28.00 -14.91 2.24
N LEU A 186 27.98 -14.28 3.41
CA LEU A 186 28.05 -12.84 3.56
C LEU A 186 29.51 -12.42 3.64
N THR A 187 29.92 -11.45 2.82
CA THR A 187 31.22 -10.79 2.97
C THR A 187 31.02 -9.54 3.78
N VAL A 188 31.64 -9.47 4.96
CA VAL A 188 31.53 -8.35 5.88
C VAL A 188 32.88 -7.68 6.08
N MET A 189 32.89 -6.36 6.13
CA MET A 189 34.04 -5.55 6.51
C MET A 189 33.95 -5.26 8.00
N ARG A 190 34.88 -5.84 8.77
CA ARG A 190 34.98 -5.68 10.22
C ARG A 190 36.35 -5.09 10.56
N ASN A 191 36.36 -3.90 11.17
CA ASN A 191 37.59 -3.19 11.53
C ASN A 191 38.57 -2.99 10.36
N GLY A 192 38.06 -2.87 9.13
CA GLY A 192 38.88 -2.73 7.91
C GLY A 192 39.35 -4.04 7.28
N GLU A 193 39.05 -5.19 7.89
CA GLU A 193 39.34 -6.51 7.32
C GLU A 193 38.08 -7.14 6.72
N GLU A 194 38.23 -7.79 5.57
CA GLU A 194 37.17 -8.60 4.98
C GLU A 194 37.08 -9.96 5.69
N LYS A 195 35.86 -10.33 6.09
CA LYS A 195 35.54 -11.62 6.70
C LYS A 195 34.36 -12.24 5.98
N GLN A 196 34.39 -13.54 5.84
CA GLN A 196 33.26 -14.30 5.30
C GLN A 196 32.48 -14.93 6.45
N VAL A 197 31.15 -14.77 6.42
CA VAL A 197 30.21 -15.34 7.37
C VAL A 197 29.25 -16.22 6.61
N ALA A 198 29.30 -17.53 6.89
CA ALA A 198 28.40 -18.49 6.28
C ALA A 198 27.04 -18.46 6.98
N VAL A 199 25.97 -18.37 6.19
CA VAL A 199 24.60 -18.41 6.66
C VAL A 199 24.11 -19.86 6.57
N PRO A 200 23.78 -20.49 7.71
CA PRO A 200 23.43 -21.90 7.75
C PRO A 200 22.06 -22.16 7.12
N ALA A 201 21.86 -23.37 6.59
CA ALA A 201 20.62 -23.76 5.91
C ALA A 201 19.35 -23.68 6.79
N ASN A 202 19.52 -23.75 8.12
CA ASN A 202 18.43 -23.68 9.09
C ASN A 202 18.15 -22.26 9.61
N ILE A 203 18.80 -21.22 9.07
CA ILE A 203 18.62 -19.84 9.54
C ILE A 203 17.16 -19.38 9.50
N LEU A 204 16.40 -19.86 8.50
CA LEU A 204 15.00 -19.52 8.32
C LEU A 204 14.14 -19.93 9.53
N ASN A 205 14.48 -21.04 10.18
CA ASN A 205 13.77 -21.49 11.37
C ASN A 205 13.98 -20.50 12.52
N ALA A 206 15.24 -20.10 12.75
CA ALA A 206 15.57 -19.11 13.79
C ALA A 206 14.93 -17.74 13.51
N VAL A 207 14.91 -17.31 12.24
CA VAL A 207 14.21 -16.09 11.82
C VAL A 207 12.70 -16.20 12.01
N SER A 208 12.12 -17.38 11.78
CA SER A 208 10.68 -17.61 12.00
C SER A 208 10.32 -17.59 13.49
N ASP A 209 11.20 -18.10 14.36
CA ASP A 209 10.98 -18.16 15.80
C ASP A 209 11.19 -16.82 16.50
N TYR A 210 12.21 -16.05 16.10
CA TYR A 210 12.63 -14.82 16.78
C TYR A 210 12.32 -13.53 16.03
N GLY A 211 11.99 -13.62 14.74
CA GLY A 211 11.73 -12.47 13.88
C GLY A 211 12.93 -12.04 13.03
N ILE A 212 12.64 -11.39 11.90
CA ILE A 212 13.64 -11.00 10.89
C ILE A 212 14.59 -9.89 11.35
N ASP A 213 14.14 -9.03 12.26
CA ASP A 213 14.98 -7.97 12.83
C ASP A 213 16.03 -8.53 13.81
N GLU A 214 15.83 -9.75 14.33
CA GLU A 214 16.84 -10.43 15.16
C GLU A 214 17.93 -11.10 14.32
N PHE A 215 17.76 -11.19 13.00
CA PHE A 215 18.83 -11.57 12.08
C PHE A 215 19.75 -10.39 11.80
N VAL A 216 19.20 -9.33 11.20
CA VAL A 216 19.96 -8.14 10.85
C VAL A 216 19.06 -6.91 10.85
N ALA A 217 19.53 -5.84 11.47
CA ALA A 217 18.91 -4.52 11.43
C ALA A 217 19.95 -3.44 11.05
N PRO A 218 19.53 -2.31 10.46
CA PRO A 218 20.42 -1.16 10.29
C PRO A 218 20.92 -0.66 11.64
N ARG A 219 22.22 -0.39 11.77
CA ARG A 219 22.74 0.26 12.96
C ARG A 219 22.50 1.76 12.87
N ILE A 220 21.64 2.28 13.75
CA ILE A 220 21.29 3.70 13.82
C ILE A 220 21.69 4.29 15.17
N LYS A 221 21.96 5.59 15.17
CA LYS A 221 22.21 6.35 16.40
C LYS A 221 20.95 6.41 17.27
N SER A 222 21.13 6.43 18.57
CA SER A 222 20.10 6.65 19.59
C SER A 222 19.66 8.11 19.56
N LYS A 223 18.83 8.49 18.58
CA LYS A 223 18.28 9.83 18.44
C LYS A 223 16.84 9.88 18.96
N ILE A 224 16.53 10.91 19.75
CA ILE A 224 15.18 11.18 20.22
C ILE A 224 14.34 11.67 19.04
N GLY A 225 13.28 10.92 18.72
CA GLY A 225 12.26 11.32 17.76
C GLY A 225 11.26 12.31 18.38
N GLU A 226 9.99 12.17 18.03
CA GLU A 226 8.95 13.03 18.58
C GLU A 226 8.78 12.81 20.10
N VAL A 227 8.73 13.91 20.86
CA VAL A 227 8.52 13.89 22.31
C VAL A 227 7.10 14.36 22.64
N ASN A 228 6.32 13.47 23.26
CA ASN A 228 4.97 13.79 23.71
C ASN A 228 4.98 14.86 24.81
N LYS A 229 4.34 16.01 24.55
CA LYS A 229 4.19 17.10 25.51
C LYS A 229 3.50 16.61 26.80
N GLY A 230 4.10 16.92 27.95
CA GLY A 230 3.64 16.49 29.28
C GLY A 230 4.04 15.06 29.68
N GLY A 231 4.70 14.31 28.80
CA GLY A 231 5.23 12.98 29.09
C GLY A 231 6.48 13.00 29.99
N LEU A 232 6.95 11.82 30.40
CA LEU A 232 8.15 11.70 31.23
C LEU A 232 9.42 12.23 30.54
N ALA A 233 9.56 12.00 29.23
CA ALA A 233 10.67 12.49 28.43
C ALA A 233 10.70 14.04 28.37
N ASP A 234 9.54 14.67 28.17
CA ASP A 234 9.39 16.13 28.19
C ASP A 234 9.72 16.72 29.57
N LYS A 235 9.24 16.09 30.64
CA LYS A 235 9.57 16.47 32.03
C LYS A 235 11.05 16.28 32.37
N ALA A 236 11.70 15.30 31.77
CA ALA A 236 13.14 15.08 31.88
C ALA A 236 13.96 16.05 31.00
N GLY A 237 13.30 16.89 30.20
CA GLY A 237 13.94 17.90 29.35
C GLY A 237 14.45 17.39 28.00
N LEU A 238 14.11 16.15 27.61
CA LEU A 238 14.47 15.60 26.31
C LEU A 238 13.71 16.32 25.20
N LYS A 239 14.40 16.63 24.11
CA LYS A 239 13.84 17.28 22.94
C LYS A 239 14.00 16.42 21.70
N GLU A 240 13.08 16.61 20.75
CA GLU A 240 13.23 16.05 19.42
C GLU A 240 14.57 16.49 18.83
N GLY A 241 15.35 15.52 18.37
CA GLY A 241 16.68 15.78 17.82
C GLY A 241 17.84 15.43 18.74
N ASP A 242 17.63 15.30 20.05
CA ASP A 242 18.70 14.98 21.00
C ASP A 242 19.32 13.61 20.68
N GLU A 243 20.64 13.49 20.82
CA GLU A 243 21.37 12.22 20.70
C GLU A 243 21.75 11.71 22.10
N ILE A 244 21.39 10.45 22.40
CA ILE A 244 21.81 9.79 23.63
C ILE A 244 23.24 9.26 23.43
N LEU A 245 24.16 9.74 24.28
CA LEU A 245 25.56 9.29 24.26
C LEU A 245 25.82 8.19 25.29
N ALA A 246 25.15 8.24 26.44
CA ALA A 246 25.32 7.28 27.52
C ALA A 246 24.06 7.17 28.38
N VAL A 247 23.85 5.98 28.96
CA VAL A 247 22.81 5.70 29.96
C VAL A 247 23.48 5.06 31.17
N ASN A 248 23.22 5.59 32.36
CA ASN A 248 23.82 5.11 33.62
C ASN A 248 25.36 5.02 33.57
N GLY A 249 26.01 5.94 32.85
CA GLY A 249 27.48 5.96 32.70
C GLY A 249 28.05 4.94 31.70
N LYS A 250 27.20 4.13 31.06
CA LYS A 250 27.60 3.22 29.97
C LYS A 250 27.29 3.87 28.61
N GLU A 251 28.24 3.79 27.69
CA GLU A 251 28.09 4.33 26.34
C GLU A 251 26.94 3.64 25.59
N ALA A 252 26.05 4.44 25.00
CA ALA A 252 24.82 3.99 24.37
C ALA A 252 24.46 4.82 23.12
N ILE A 253 25.50 5.11 22.32
CA ILE A 253 25.41 5.93 21.10
C ILE A 253 24.47 5.32 20.06
N TYR A 254 24.37 3.99 20.03
CA TYR A 254 23.56 3.27 19.05
C TYR A 254 22.35 2.61 19.69
N SER A 255 21.26 2.49 18.93
CA SER A 255 19.99 1.96 19.42
C SER A 255 20.12 0.50 19.91
N ASP A 256 21.04 -0.28 19.34
CA ASP A 256 21.33 -1.65 19.78
C ASP A 256 21.92 -1.73 21.19
N GLN A 257 22.60 -0.69 21.64
CA GLN A 257 23.22 -0.59 22.97
C GLN A 257 22.21 -0.18 24.06
N MET A 258 21.02 0.26 23.66
CA MET A 258 19.93 0.67 24.55
C MET A 258 19.00 -0.50 24.93
N LYS A 259 19.15 -1.68 24.31
CA LYS A 259 18.44 -2.91 24.71
C LYS A 259 18.76 -3.23 26.19
N PRO A 260 17.79 -3.75 26.96
CA PRO A 260 17.58 -3.39 28.38
C PRO A 260 18.86 -3.33 29.20
N LEU A 261 19.21 -2.08 29.57
CA LEU A 261 20.16 -1.72 30.61
C LEU A 261 19.49 -1.72 31.98
#